data_AF-A0A842T2D0-F1
#
_entry.id   AF-A0A842T2D0-F1
#
_cell.length_a   1.000
_cell.length_b   1.000
_cell.length_c   1.000
_cell.angle_alpha   90.00
_cell.angle_beta   90.00
_cell.angle_gamma   90.00
#
_symmetry.space_group_name_H-M   'P 1'
#
loop_
_entity.id
_entity.type
_entity.pdbx_description
1 polymer ?
#
loop_
_entity_poly.entity_id
_entity_poly.type
_entity_poly.pdbx_seq_one_letter_code
_entity_poly.pdbx_strand_id
1 'polypeptide(L)' 'MKRIKSITKKENIFIINMPKIFDGLRVLDCSQFISGPWASIFFADQGAEVIKVEI' A
#
# COMPACT_ATOMS: atom_id res chain seq x y z
N MET A 1 -13.26 -17.82 -23.66
CA MET A 1 -14.75 -17.72 -23.67
C MET A 1 -15.14 -16.95 -22.41
N LYS A 2 -15.82 -15.81 -22.39
CA LYS A 2 -16.63 -15.07 -23.37
C LYS A 2 -16.03 -13.69 -23.66
N ARG A 3 -16.14 -13.29 -24.92
CA ARG A 3 -15.65 -12.06 -25.55
C ARG A 3 -16.73 -10.99 -25.41
N ILE A 4 -16.53 -9.98 -24.57
CA ILE A 4 -17.35 -8.75 -24.58
C ILE A 4 -16.59 -7.71 -25.39
N LYS A 5 -17.31 -7.20 -26.38
CA LYS A 5 -16.86 -6.33 -27.46
C LYS A 5 -16.60 -4.92 -26.93
N SER A 6 -15.49 -4.33 -27.38
CA SER A 6 -15.36 -2.91 -27.73
C SER A 6 -16.46 -1.97 -27.20
N ILE A 7 -16.18 -1.26 -26.11
CA ILE A 7 -16.83 0.03 -25.79
C ILE A 7 -15.72 1.08 -25.82
N THR A 8 -15.68 1.74 -26.97
CA THR A 8 -14.87 2.91 -27.28
C THR A 8 -15.53 4.12 -26.60
N LYS A 9 -15.17 4.43 -25.36
CA LYS A 9 -15.40 5.75 -24.78
C LYS A 9 -14.33 6.00 -23.71
N LYS A 10 -13.80 7.23 -23.74
CA LYS A 10 -12.77 7.74 -22.83
C LYS A 10 -13.41 7.91 -21.45
N GLU A 11 -13.61 6.82 -20.73
CA GLU A 11 -14.14 6.83 -19.38
C GLU A 11 -12.95 7.18 -18.49
N ASN A 12 -12.88 8.43 -18.03
CA ASN A 12 -11.94 8.83 -17.00
C ASN A 12 -12.25 7.99 -15.75
N ILE A 13 -11.52 6.90 -15.58
CA ILE A 13 -11.53 6.10 -14.37
C ILE A 13 -10.95 7.00 -13.28
N PHE A 14 -11.81 7.70 -12.54
CA PHE A 14 -11.41 8.34 -11.30
C PHE A 14 -11.05 7.20 -10.34
N ILE A 15 -9.75 6.93 -10.20
CA ILE A 15 -9.25 6.04 -9.15
C ILE A 15 -9.52 6.76 -7.84
N ILE A 16 -10.64 6.44 -7.21
CA ILE A 16 -10.92 6.88 -5.85
C ILE A 16 -9.88 6.21 -4.95
N ASN A 17 -8.90 6.97 -4.47
CA ASN A 17 -7.98 6.47 -3.47
C ASN A 17 -8.76 6.39 -2.15
N MET A 18 -9.15 5.18 -1.74
CA MET A 18 -9.75 5.00 -0.43
C MET A 18 -8.67 5.19 0.63
N PRO A 19 -8.86 6.13 1.56
CA PRO A 19 -7.86 6.38 2.59
C PRO A 19 -7.72 5.12 3.44
N LYS A 20 -6.49 4.62 3.57
CA LYS A 20 -6.20 3.52 4.50
C LYS A 20 -5.98 4.07 5.90
N ILE A 21 -6.05 3.18 6.90
CA ILE A 21 -6.04 3.55 8.32
C ILE A 21 -4.74 4.26 8.75
N PHE A 22 -3.61 4.00 8.07
CA PHE A 22 -2.32 4.63 8.35
C PHE A 22 -1.82 5.54 7.23
N ASP A 23 -2.71 6.03 6.35
CA ASP A 23 -2.30 7.00 5.33
C ASP A 23 -1.71 8.26 5.98
N GLY A 24 -0.50 8.62 5.55
CA GLY A 24 0.25 9.76 6.09
C GLY A 24 1.06 9.48 7.36
N LEU A 25 0.99 8.26 7.91
CA LEU A 25 1.85 7.83 9.01
C LEU A 25 3.25 7.50 8.48
N ARG A 26 4.28 8.05 9.11
CA ARG A 26 5.69 7.69 8.86
C ARG A 26 6.26 6.88 10.00
N VAL A 27 6.79 5.70 9.71
CA VAL A 27 7.36 4.77 10.69
C VAL A 27 8.84 4.54 10.35
N LEU A 28 9.71 4.74 11.34
CA LEU A 28 11.12 4.38 11.24
C LEU A 28 11.35 3.05 11.96
N ASP A 29 11.68 2.02 11.20
CA ASP A 29 11.93 0.68 11.72
C ASP A 29 13.43 0.42 11.94
N CYS A 30 13.85 0.51 13.21
CA CYS A 30 15.21 0.17 13.67
C CYS A 30 15.30 -1.23 14.31
N SER A 31 14.28 -2.06 14.17
CA SER A 31 14.24 -3.39 14.78
C SER A 31 15.15 -4.39 14.07
N GLN A 32 15.49 -5.49 14.75
CA GLN A 32 16.28 -6.57 14.19
C GLN A 32 15.51 -7.89 14.22
N PHE A 33 15.97 -8.85 13.44
CA PHE A 33 15.38 -10.18 13.31
C PHE A 33 13.94 -10.15 12.78
N ILE A 34 13.04 -10.96 13.34
CA ILE A 34 11.75 -11.28 12.71
C ILE A 34 10.63 -10.41 13.25
N SER A 35 10.47 -10.30 14.57
CA SER A 35 9.26 -9.70 15.16
C SER A 35 9.03 -8.25 14.74
N GLY A 36 10.10 -7.45 14.70
CA GLY A 36 10.00 -6.03 14.38
C GLY A 36 9.72 -5.74 12.91
N PRO A 37 10.47 -6.30 11.94
CA PRO A 37 10.13 -6.11 10.52
C PRO A 37 8.75 -6.66 10.17
N TRP A 38 8.30 -7.73 10.83
CA TRP A 38 6.94 -8.23 10.66
C TRP A 38 5.88 -7.23 11.13
N ALA A 39 6.07 -6.56 12.26
CA ALA A 39 5.18 -5.50 12.71
C ALA A 39 5.18 -4.32 11.72
N SER A 40 6.34 -3.92 11.22
CA SER A 40 6.50 -2.85 10.23
C SER A 40 5.77 -3.14 8.91
N ILE A 41 5.79 -4.40 8.46
CA ILE A 41 5.04 -4.83 7.27
C ILE A 41 3.53 -4.62 7.45
N PHE A 42 2.97 -4.93 8.62
CA PHE A 42 1.56 -4.66 8.90
C PHE A 42 1.20 -3.18 8.81
N PHE A 43 2.09 -2.28 9.24
CA PHE A 43 1.87 -0.84 9.09
C PHE A 43 1.90 -0.42 7.62
N ALA A 44 2.83 -0.96 6.83
CA ALA A 44 2.96 -0.66 5.40
C ALA A 44 1.73 -1.12 4.59
N ASP A 45 1.22 -2.33 4.84
CA ASP A 45 0.03 -2.88 4.17
C ASP A 45 -1.19 -1.98 4.38
N GLN A 46 -1.29 -1.42 5.59
CA GLN A 46 -2.33 -0.52 6.03
C GLN A 46 -2.11 0.96 5.64
N GLY A 47 -1.11 1.26 4.80
CA GLY A 47 -0.92 2.58 4.17
C GLY A 47 0.19 3.45 4.78
N ALA A 48 0.92 2.96 5.77
CA ALA A 48 2.02 3.72 6.36
C ALA A 48 3.24 3.77 5.43
N GLU A 49 3.97 4.88 5.47
CA GLU A 49 5.31 5.02 4.90
C GLU A 49 6.34 4.49 5.91
N VAL A 50 6.90 3.31 5.64
CA VAL A 50 7.85 2.63 6.53
C VAL A 50 9.26 2.74 5.96
N ILE A 51 10.20 3.27 6.76
CA ILE A 51 11.62 3.36 6.42
C ILE A 51 12.38 2.36 7.30
N LYS A 52 13.05 1.40 6.66
CA LYS A 52 13.88 0.42 7.37
C LYS A 52 15.29 0.96 7.57
N VAL A 53 15.78 0.92 8.82
CA VAL A 53 17.18 1.18 9.14
C VAL A 53 17.90 -0.14 9.29
N GLU A 54 18.93 -0.32 8.47
CA GLU A 54 19.86 -1.44 8.54
C GLU A 54 21.17 -0.98 9.23
N ILE A 55 21.80 -1.89 9.98
CA ILE A 55 23.09 -1.67 10.68
C ILE A 55 24.17 -2.48 9.98
#